data_AF-B5IDU0-F1
#
_entry.id   AF-B5IDU0-F1
#
_cell.length_a   1.000
_cell.length_b   1.000
_cell.length_c   1.000
_cell.angle_alpha   90.00
_cell.angle_beta   90.00
_cell.angle_gamma   90.00
#
_symmetry.space_group_name_H-M   'P 1'
#
loop_
_entity.id
_entity.type
_entity.pdbx_description
1 polymer ?
#
loop_
_entity_poly.entity_id
_entity_poly.type
_entity_poly.pdbx_seq_one_letter_code
_entity_poly.pdbx_strand_id
1 'polypeptide(L)'
;MKEEIKILKSFLTVDSPAVLLTPCELKNKDWVSELNYSEIKCTSLDCQEEDKDCIKMNPQGLYLPLHRFHAWIIDPEYFIYTPGYAFYLGRSSLKEFGIIALTSLVDDAMDSIALSYGFQILHHGNWHYYLKAT
;
A
#
# COMPACT_ATOMS: atom_id res chain seq x y z
N MET A 1 -16.84 -3.40 -0.85
CA MET A 1 -15.62 -4.24 -0.80
C MET A 1 -15.40 -5.13 -2.04
N LYS A 2 -16.40 -5.87 -2.54
CA LYS A 2 -16.18 -6.76 -3.72
C LYS A 2 -15.85 -6.01 -5.02
N GLU A 3 -16.33 -4.78 -5.21
CA GLU A 3 -16.07 -4.00 -6.43
C GLU A 3 -14.69 -3.34 -6.38
N GLU A 4 -14.30 -2.85 -5.21
CA GLU A 4 -13.02 -2.24 -4.89
C GLU A 4 -11.86 -3.22 -5.13
N ILE A 5 -12.07 -4.49 -4.77
CA ILE A 5 -11.12 -5.57 -5.05
C ILE A 5 -11.04 -5.85 -6.55
N LYS A 6 -12.17 -5.84 -7.27
CA LYS A 6 -12.17 -6.01 -8.74
C LYS A 6 -11.43 -4.87 -9.43
N ILE A 7 -11.62 -3.64 -8.97
CA ILE A 7 -10.90 -2.47 -9.47
C ILE A 7 -9.40 -2.63 -9.22
N LEU A 8 -8.99 -2.94 -7.99
CA LEU A 8 -7.58 -3.20 -7.67
C LEU A 8 -6.99 -4.28 -8.59
N LYS A 9 -7.68 -5.41 -8.75
CA LYS A 9 -7.27 -6.50 -9.64
C LYS A 9 -7.19 -6.08 -11.11
N SER A 10 -8.01 -5.14 -11.56
CA SER A 10 -7.99 -4.67 -12.96
C SER A 10 -6.71 -3.91 -13.31
N PHE A 11 -6.02 -3.35 -12.31
CA PHE A 11 -4.71 -2.71 -12.48
C PHE A 11 -3.55 -3.68 -12.34
N LEU A 12 -3.79 -4.90 -11.86
CA LEU A 12 -2.77 -5.95 -11.80
C LEU A 12 -2.70 -6.62 -13.18
N THR A 13 -1.69 -6.26 -13.97
CA THR A 13 -1.46 -6.85 -15.30
C THR A 13 -1.06 -8.33 -15.19
N VAL A 14 -1.28 -9.07 -16.29
CA VAL A 14 -1.21 -10.55 -16.42
C VAL A 14 0.12 -11.20 -15.98
N ASP A 15 1.18 -10.42 -15.73
CA ASP A 15 2.51 -10.86 -15.23
C ASP A 15 2.75 -10.68 -13.71
N SER A 16 1.77 -10.31 -12.87
CA SER A 16 2.02 -10.09 -11.43
C SER A 16 1.57 -11.27 -10.54
N PRO A 17 2.41 -11.72 -9.58
CA PRO A 17 2.79 -10.84 -8.45
C PRO A 17 4.27 -10.91 -8.01
N ALA A 18 4.75 -9.86 -7.31
CA ALA A 18 5.98 -9.97 -6.49
C ALA A 18 5.74 -9.79 -5.00
N VAL A 19 5.18 -8.66 -4.54
CA VAL A 19 4.98 -8.40 -3.09
C VAL A 19 3.76 -7.50 -2.88
N LEU A 20 2.85 -7.92 -2.00
CA LEU A 20 1.81 -7.09 -1.40
C LEU A 20 2.28 -6.57 -0.04
N LEU A 21 2.05 -5.28 0.22
CA LEU A 21 2.15 -4.68 1.54
C LEU A 21 0.75 -4.38 2.07
N THR A 22 0.46 -4.74 3.32
CA THR A 22 -0.85 -4.51 3.96
C THR A 22 -0.69 -4.38 5.48
N PRO A 23 -1.61 -3.78 6.24
CA PRO A 23 -1.59 -3.90 7.71
C PRO A 23 -1.59 -5.36 8.16
N CYS A 24 -0.88 -5.69 9.25
CA CYS A 24 -0.76 -7.06 9.73
C CYS A 24 -2.11 -7.64 10.18
N GLU A 25 -3.01 -6.78 10.66
CA GLU A 25 -4.39 -7.05 11.04
C GLU A 25 -5.25 -7.46 9.83
N LEU A 26 -4.85 -7.01 8.63
CA LEU A 26 -5.53 -7.31 7.37
C LEU A 26 -4.90 -8.50 6.62
N LYS A 27 -3.64 -8.85 6.89
CA LYS A 27 -2.88 -9.89 6.17
C LYS A 27 -3.65 -11.21 5.98
N ASN A 28 -4.38 -11.63 7.01
CA ASN A 28 -5.09 -12.92 7.03
C ASN A 28 -6.59 -12.82 6.68
N LYS A 29 -7.07 -11.66 6.20
CA LYS A 29 -8.47 -11.52 5.79
C LYS A 29 -8.69 -12.24 4.47
N ASP A 30 -9.83 -12.91 4.33
CA ASP A 30 -10.19 -13.70 3.13
C ASP A 30 -10.00 -12.91 1.83
N TRP A 31 -10.41 -11.64 1.83
CA TRP A 31 -10.34 -10.78 0.66
C TRP A 31 -8.90 -10.39 0.26
N VAL A 32 -7.94 -10.39 1.19
CA VAL A 32 -6.53 -10.18 0.89
C VAL A 32 -5.96 -11.41 0.19
N SER A 33 -6.34 -12.61 0.66
CA SER A 33 -5.98 -13.87 0.02
C SER A 33 -6.52 -13.96 -1.40
N GLU A 34 -7.69 -13.39 -1.69
CA GLU A 34 -8.25 -13.33 -3.04
C GLU A 34 -7.37 -12.54 -4.03
N LEU A 35 -6.48 -11.67 -3.56
CA LEU A 35 -5.57 -10.90 -4.42
C LEU A 35 -4.43 -11.74 -5.01
N ASN A 36 -4.18 -12.94 -4.45
CA ASN A 36 -3.27 -13.95 -5.00
C ASN A 36 -1.83 -13.47 -5.26
N TYR A 37 -1.23 -12.74 -4.29
CA TYR A 37 0.17 -12.32 -4.36
C TYR A 37 1.16 -13.44 -3.97
N SER A 38 2.36 -13.44 -4.56
CA SER A 38 3.42 -14.44 -4.30
C SER A 38 4.08 -14.28 -2.94
N GLU A 39 4.16 -13.04 -2.46
CA GLU A 39 4.68 -12.68 -1.15
C GLU A 39 3.75 -11.61 -0.56
N ILE A 40 3.39 -11.77 0.71
CA ILE A 40 2.61 -10.78 1.46
C ILE A 40 3.43 -10.38 2.68
N LYS A 41 3.94 -9.15 2.65
CA LYS A 41 4.47 -8.51 3.86
C LYS A 41 3.41 -7.65 4.49
N CYS A 42 3.57 -7.42 5.78
CA CYS A 42 2.68 -6.55 6.50
C CYS A 42 3.39 -5.44 7.25
N THR A 43 2.67 -4.37 7.58
CA THR A 43 3.19 -3.23 8.34
C THR A 43 2.51 -3.16 9.70
N SER A 44 3.30 -3.02 10.78
CA SER A 44 2.79 -2.82 12.15
C SER A 44 3.81 -2.03 12.99
N LEU A 45 3.39 -1.46 14.12
CA LEU A 45 4.31 -0.92 15.13
C LEU A 45 4.91 -2.01 16.02
N ASP A 46 4.20 -3.13 16.14
CA ASP A 46 4.45 -4.18 17.12
C ASP A 46 5.23 -5.36 16.55
N CYS A 47 5.79 -5.21 15.34
CA CYS A 47 6.64 -6.23 14.72
C CYS A 47 7.75 -6.67 15.69
N GLN A 48 7.84 -7.97 15.94
CA GLN A 48 8.93 -8.59 16.68
C GLN A 48 10.10 -8.90 15.73
N GLU A 49 11.31 -9.08 16.28
CA GLU A 49 12.51 -9.38 15.47
C GLU A 49 12.39 -10.69 14.67
N GLU A 50 11.54 -11.60 15.12
CA GLU A 50 11.32 -12.91 14.51
C GLU A 50 10.30 -12.87 13.35
N ASP A 51 9.54 -11.77 13.23
CA ASP A 51 8.48 -11.62 12.23
C ASP A 51 9.05 -11.28 10.85
N LYS A 52 9.50 -12.30 10.12
CA LYS A 52 10.15 -12.16 8.80
C LYS A 52 9.33 -11.39 7.75
N ASP A 53 8.01 -11.41 7.88
CA ASP A 53 7.09 -10.73 6.97
C ASP A 53 6.59 -9.37 7.50
N CYS A 54 6.97 -8.97 8.72
CA CYS A 54 6.50 -7.74 9.34
C CYS A 54 7.53 -6.62 9.16
N ILE A 55 7.08 -5.52 8.57
CA ILE A 55 7.85 -4.29 8.38
C ILE A 55 7.44 -3.32 9.47
N LYS A 56 8.37 -3.03 10.38
CA LYS A 56 8.11 -2.10 11.48
C LYS A 56 7.89 -0.68 10.94
N MET A 57 6.75 -0.10 11.26
CA MET A 57 6.48 1.31 10.97
C MET A 57 7.27 2.19 11.94
N ASN A 58 7.91 3.25 11.44
CA ASN A 58 8.70 4.16 12.25
C ASN A 58 8.13 5.60 12.18
N PRO A 59 8.10 6.35 13.30
CA PRO A 59 7.62 7.73 13.33
C PRO A 59 8.35 8.69 12.39
N GLN A 60 9.59 8.36 12.03
CA GLN A 60 10.44 9.15 11.14
C GLN A 60 10.27 8.75 9.67
N GLY A 61 9.36 7.83 9.34
CA GLY A 61 9.07 7.37 7.99
C GLY A 61 9.01 5.85 7.88
N LEU A 62 8.35 5.36 6.83
CA LEU A 62 8.30 3.92 6.55
C LEU A 62 9.54 3.50 5.76
N TYR A 63 10.42 2.73 6.40
CA TYR A 63 11.59 2.15 5.76
C TYR A 63 11.24 0.78 5.20
N LEU A 64 10.86 0.74 3.93
CA LEU A 64 10.60 -0.53 3.23
C LEU A 64 11.94 -1.22 2.92
N PRO A 65 12.21 -2.43 3.45
CA PRO A 65 13.42 -3.20 3.15
C PRO A 65 13.33 -3.90 1.78
N LEU A 66 12.56 -3.32 0.85
CA LEU A 66 12.22 -3.89 -0.44
C LEU A 66 12.60 -2.91 -1.55
N HIS A 67 13.23 -3.43 -2.60
CA HIS A 67 13.55 -2.66 -3.80
C HIS A 67 12.34 -2.46 -4.72
N ARG A 68 11.34 -3.34 -4.65
CA ARG A 68 10.11 -3.29 -5.46
C ARG A 68 8.95 -3.93 -4.71
N PHE A 69 7.77 -3.32 -4.81
CA PHE A 69 6.48 -3.92 -4.44
C PHE A 69 5.47 -3.64 -5.56
N HIS A 70 4.36 -4.37 -5.57
CA HIS A 70 3.35 -4.22 -6.63
C HIS A 70 2.12 -3.50 -6.14
N ALA A 71 1.65 -3.84 -4.95
CA ALA A 71 0.61 -3.08 -4.29
C ALA A 71 0.94 -2.82 -2.83
N TRP A 72 0.47 -1.67 -2.36
CA TRP A 72 0.47 -1.33 -0.95
C TRP A 72 -0.93 -0.89 -0.55
N ILE A 73 -1.54 -1.67 0.34
CA ILE A 73 -2.79 -1.35 1.00
C ILE A 73 -2.46 -0.54 2.24
N ILE A 74 -3.02 0.65 2.34
CA ILE A 74 -2.95 1.51 3.52
C ILE A 74 -4.35 1.60 4.09
N ASP A 75 -4.49 1.27 5.37
CA ASP A 75 -5.74 1.47 6.10
C ASP A 75 -5.49 2.44 7.25
N PRO A 76 -6.08 3.64 7.23
CA PRO A 76 -5.98 4.62 8.31
C PRO A 76 -6.33 4.09 9.70
N GLU A 77 -7.17 3.05 9.82
CA GLU A 77 -7.46 2.42 11.11
C GLU A 77 -6.19 1.82 11.75
N TYR A 78 -5.30 1.27 10.92
CA TYR A 78 -4.07 0.59 11.33
C TYR A 78 -2.81 1.41 11.03
N PHE A 79 -2.97 2.59 10.43
CA PHE A 79 -1.87 3.46 10.04
C PHE A 79 -1.85 4.71 10.92
N ILE A 80 -0.97 4.71 11.92
CA ILE A 80 -0.95 5.77 12.94
C ILE A 80 -0.36 7.11 12.48
N TYR A 81 0.12 7.19 11.24
CA TYR A 81 0.67 8.41 10.64
C TYR A 81 -0.27 8.90 9.55
N THR A 82 -0.12 10.15 9.11
CA THR A 82 -0.82 10.55 7.88
C THR A 82 -0.20 9.80 6.70
N PRO A 83 -1.01 9.12 5.85
CA PRO A 83 -0.51 8.41 4.67
C PRO A 83 0.42 9.26 3.80
N GLY A 84 0.07 10.54 3.58
CA GLY A 84 0.91 11.48 2.85
C GLY A 84 2.31 11.67 3.46
N TYR A 85 2.42 11.69 4.80
CA TYR A 85 3.72 11.85 5.47
C TYR A 85 4.63 10.63 5.31
N ALA A 86 4.07 9.43 5.41
CA ALA A 86 4.83 8.20 5.18
C ALA A 86 5.31 8.09 3.72
N PHE A 87 4.49 8.54 2.78
CA PHE A 87 4.84 8.60 1.36
C PHE A 87 5.95 9.63 1.08
N TYR A 88 5.91 10.79 1.74
CA TYR A 88 6.92 11.84 1.60
C TYR A 88 8.31 11.42 2.11
N LEU A 89 8.37 10.74 3.25
CA LEU A 89 9.64 10.37 3.91
C LEU A 89 10.22 9.02 3.48
N GLY A 90 9.46 8.18 2.75
CA GLY A 90 9.98 6.91 2.24
C GLY A 90 11.12 7.09 1.23
N ARG A 91 12.05 6.13 1.19
CA ARG A 91 13.12 6.06 0.18
C ARG A 91 12.54 5.87 -1.24
N SER A 92 13.39 6.06 -2.24
CA SER A 92 13.10 5.97 -3.68
C SER A 92 12.25 4.76 -4.13
N SER A 93 12.20 3.66 -3.37
CA SER A 93 11.35 2.50 -3.69
C SER A 93 9.85 2.81 -3.73
N LEU A 94 9.34 3.75 -2.92
CA LEU A 94 7.96 4.25 -3.05
C LEU A 94 7.73 5.07 -4.34
N LYS A 95 8.82 5.61 -4.91
CA LYS A 95 8.80 6.52 -6.06
C LYS A 95 8.91 5.79 -7.39
N GLU A 96 9.41 4.55 -7.38
CA GLU A 96 9.75 3.85 -8.60
C GLU A 96 8.65 2.92 -9.11
N PHE A 97 7.93 2.15 -8.28
CA PHE A 97 6.87 1.26 -8.79
C PHE A 97 5.83 0.87 -7.71
N GLY A 98 4.53 0.84 -8.08
CA GLY A 98 3.48 0.23 -7.28
C GLY A 98 2.10 0.91 -7.40
N ILE A 99 1.04 0.14 -7.16
CA ILE A 99 -0.32 0.64 -6.92
C ILE A 99 -0.46 0.89 -5.42
N ILE A 100 -0.95 2.06 -5.01
CA ILE A 100 -1.30 2.30 -3.62
C ILE A 100 -2.82 2.33 -3.52
N ALA A 101 -3.37 1.53 -2.60
CA ALA A 101 -4.80 1.48 -2.31
C ALA A 101 -5.01 1.95 -0.87
N LEU A 102 -5.62 3.12 -0.71
CA LEU A 102 -6.02 3.63 0.59
C LEU A 102 -7.48 3.22 0.83
N THR A 103 -7.74 2.45 1.89
CA THR A 103 -9.04 1.78 2.13
C THR A 103 -10.06 2.63 2.88
N SER A 104 -9.67 3.82 3.36
CA SER A 104 -10.56 4.83 3.95
C SER A 104 -9.98 6.25 3.86
N LEU A 105 -10.86 7.25 4.03
CA LEU A 105 -10.63 8.72 4.10
C LEU A 105 -9.71 9.34 3.04
N VAL A 106 -10.22 10.39 2.39
CA VAL A 106 -9.40 11.26 1.53
C VAL A 106 -8.29 11.89 2.37
N ASP A 107 -7.03 11.71 1.98
CA ASP A 107 -5.90 12.46 2.51
C ASP A 107 -5.43 13.43 1.44
N ASP A 108 -5.90 14.70 1.52
CA ASP A 108 -5.55 15.75 0.55
C ASP A 108 -4.02 15.94 0.43
N ALA A 109 -3.26 15.68 1.50
CA ALA A 109 -1.81 15.71 1.44
C ALA A 109 -1.27 14.54 0.63
N MET A 110 -1.84 13.35 0.77
CA MET A 110 -1.50 12.19 -0.06
C MET A 110 -1.79 12.45 -1.54
N ASP A 111 -2.97 13.00 -1.88
CA ASP A 111 -3.32 13.37 -3.26
C ASP A 111 -2.29 14.35 -3.84
N SER A 112 -2.00 15.43 -3.12
CA SER A 112 -1.02 16.44 -3.56
C SER A 112 0.37 15.84 -3.78
N ILE A 113 0.83 14.98 -2.88
CA ILE A 113 2.16 14.38 -2.98
C ILE A 113 2.18 13.35 -4.12
N ALA A 114 1.16 12.49 -4.23
CA ALA A 114 1.05 11.49 -5.30
C ALA A 114 1.06 12.14 -6.70
N LEU A 115 0.28 13.21 -6.90
CA LEU A 115 0.28 13.97 -8.15
C LEU A 115 1.66 14.56 -8.46
N SER A 116 2.37 15.09 -7.45
CA SER A 116 3.72 15.64 -7.64
C SER A 116 4.76 14.59 -8.10
N TYR A 117 4.52 13.31 -7.81
CA TYR A 117 5.34 12.18 -8.25
C TYR A 117 4.83 11.49 -9.53
N GLY A 118 3.80 12.06 -10.17
CA GLY A 118 3.26 11.59 -11.45
C GLY A 118 2.26 10.45 -11.35
N PHE A 119 1.65 10.22 -10.18
CA PHE A 119 0.56 9.26 -10.03
C PHE A 119 -0.74 9.83 -10.59
N GLN A 120 -1.55 8.96 -11.18
CA GLN A 120 -2.96 9.17 -11.46
C GLN A 120 -3.77 8.69 -10.25
N ILE A 121 -4.87 9.37 -9.98
CA ILE A 121 -5.73 9.08 -8.82
C ILE A 121 -7.11 8.64 -9.31
N LEU A 122 -7.61 7.53 -8.78
CA LEU A 122 -8.97 7.05 -8.98
C LEU A 122 -9.66 6.90 -7.63
N HIS A 123 -10.83 7.52 -7.49
CA HIS A 123 -11.69 7.36 -6.32
C HIS A 123 -12.87 6.44 -6.64
N HIS A 124 -13.12 5.44 -5.79
CA HIS A 124 -14.31 4.59 -5.90
C HIS A 124 -14.79 4.15 -4.52
N GLY A 125 -16.00 4.56 -4.15
CA GLY A 125 -16.51 4.35 -2.80
C GLY A 125 -15.59 5.00 -1.77
N ASN A 126 -15.13 4.22 -0.78
CA ASN A 126 -14.19 4.67 0.24
C ASN A 126 -12.72 4.41 -0.13
N TRP A 127 -12.46 3.89 -1.33
CA TRP A 127 -11.12 3.49 -1.76
C TRP A 127 -10.53 4.51 -2.72
N HIS A 128 -9.25 4.83 -2.48
CA HIS A 128 -8.47 5.72 -3.31
C HIS A 128 -7.29 4.95 -3.88
N TYR A 129 -7.18 4.92 -5.21
CA TYR A 129 -6.14 4.20 -5.92
C TYR A 129 -5.18 5.21 -6.54
N TYR A 130 -3.91 5.08 -6.19
CA TYR A 130 -2.83 5.88 -6.75
C TYR A 130 -2.03 4.98 -7.68
N LEU A 131 -2.04 5.34 -8.96
CA LEU A 131 -1.55 4.52 -10.06
C LEU A 131 -0.45 5.27 -10.80
N LYS A 132 0.76 4.70 -10.91
CA LYS A 132 1.80 5.29 -11.74
C LYS A 132 1.89 4.55 -13.06
N ALA A 133 1.82 5.29 -14.17
CA ALA A 133 2.04 4.71 -15.49
C ALA A 133 3.45 4.13 -15.56
N THR A 134 3.55 2.85 -15.93
CA THR A 134 4.80 2.14 -16.20
C THR A 134 5.41 2.56 -17.52
#